data_AF-A0A7C6KT13-F1
#
_entry.id   AF-A0A7C6KT13-F1
#
_cell.length_a   1.000
_cell.length_b   1.000
_cell.length_c   1.000
_cell.angle_alpha   90.00
_cell.angle_beta   90.00
_cell.angle_gamma   90.00
#
_symmetry.space_group_name_H-M   'P 1'
#
loop_
_entity.id
_entity.type
_entity.pdbx_description
1 polymer ?
#
loop_
_entity_poly.entity_id
_entity_poly.type
_entity_poly.pdbx_seq_one_letter_code
_entity_poly.pdbx_strand_id
1 'polypeptide(L)'
;MFRVKRLMVLILVSLLILTMAGCGSSNAPSGGADKDGGKEVPKVKVIDIPLTQEEYAFGVDKNQPELLEEVNKFVAKIKEDGTFDQILNNYSGDGEPKAVTSAKLDNTKDQLVVATNAAFEPFEYTKGDKYYGIDMEIAELLAKHLGKESACAQA
;
A
#
# COMPACT_ATOMS: atom_id res chain seq x y z
N MET A 1 46.80 -12.09 -8.32
CA MET A 1 47.97 -11.71 -9.15
C MET A 1 47.51 -11.73 -10.61
N PHE A 2 47.90 -10.73 -11.41
CA PHE A 2 47.41 -10.37 -12.76
C PHE A 2 46.18 -9.45 -12.84
N ARG A 3 46.18 -8.29 -13.51
CA ARG A 3 47.13 -7.17 -13.67
C ARG A 3 46.40 -6.15 -14.55
N VAL A 4 46.00 -5.05 -13.90
CA VAL A 4 45.87 -3.68 -14.40
C VAL A 4 46.34 -3.52 -15.86
N LYS A 5 45.42 -3.12 -16.75
CA LYS A 5 45.80 -2.42 -17.99
C LYS A 5 44.62 -1.62 -18.56
N ARG A 6 44.89 -0.31 -18.66
CA ARG A 6 44.27 0.69 -19.55
C ARG A 6 43.15 1.55 -18.96
N LEU A 7 43.57 2.33 -17.98
CA LEU A 7 43.28 3.76 -17.90
C LEU A 7 43.55 4.47 -19.25
N MET A 8 42.75 5.50 -19.55
CA MET A 8 42.86 6.52 -20.62
C MET A 8 42.39 6.15 -22.04
N VAL A 9 41.13 6.49 -22.36
CA VAL A 9 40.81 7.33 -23.53
C VAL A 9 39.80 8.38 -23.09
N LEU A 10 40.33 9.59 -22.94
CA LEU A 10 39.63 10.85 -22.69
C LEU A 10 39.23 11.45 -24.06
N ILE A 11 38.15 12.26 -24.05
CA ILE A 11 37.92 13.45 -24.90
C ILE A 11 36.97 13.34 -26.12
N LEU A 12 36.01 14.28 -26.12
CA LEU A 12 35.24 14.91 -27.21
C LEU A 12 34.00 14.18 -27.78
N VAL A 13 32.81 14.55 -27.31
CA VAL A 13 31.77 15.19 -28.14
C VAL A 13 30.96 16.14 -27.25
N SER A 14 31.20 17.42 -27.44
CA SER A 14 30.48 18.55 -26.89
C SER A 14 29.45 19.07 -27.91
N LEU A 15 28.28 19.47 -27.41
CA LEU A 15 27.28 20.39 -27.98
C LEU A 15 26.49 19.96 -29.23
N LEU A 16 25.16 19.86 -29.07
CA LEU A 16 24.23 20.64 -29.90
C LEU A 16 23.04 21.10 -29.04
N ILE A 17 23.02 22.40 -28.75
CA ILE A 17 21.93 23.15 -28.12
C ILE A 17 20.98 23.57 -29.26
N LEU A 18 19.69 23.22 -29.20
CA LEU A 18 18.65 23.92 -29.97
C LEU A 18 17.69 24.62 -29.00
N THR A 19 17.95 25.91 -28.81
CA THR A 19 16.97 26.88 -28.35
C THR A 19 16.06 27.26 -29.51
N MET A 20 14.73 27.12 -29.35
CA MET A 20 13.80 28.01 -30.05
C MET A 20 13.02 28.83 -29.02
N ALA A 21 13.24 30.13 -29.10
CA ALA A 21 12.45 31.15 -28.47
C ALA A 21 11.02 31.13 -29.03
N GLY A 22 10.04 31.04 -28.14
CA GLY A 22 8.64 31.37 -28.41
C GLY A 22 8.24 32.57 -27.58
N CYS A 23 8.38 33.78 -28.14
CA CYS A 23 7.84 35.02 -27.57
C CYS A 23 6.43 35.28 -28.12
N GLY A 24 5.49 35.46 -27.19
CA GLY A 24 4.38 36.43 -27.19
C GLY A 24 3.63 36.81 -28.48
N SER A 25 2.35 36.48 -28.52
CA SER A 25 1.31 37.42 -28.99
C SER A 25 0.02 37.23 -28.19
N SER A 26 -0.42 38.35 -27.63
CA SER A 26 -1.70 38.61 -26.99
C SER A 26 -2.88 38.29 -27.91
N ASN A 27 -3.93 37.67 -27.37
CA ASN A 27 -5.31 37.97 -27.75
C ASN A 27 -6.26 37.74 -26.56
N ALA A 28 -7.14 38.72 -26.38
CA ALA A 28 -8.01 38.97 -25.25
C ALA A 28 -9.04 37.85 -24.95
N PRO A 29 -9.59 37.81 -23.72
CA PRO A 29 -10.62 36.86 -23.35
C PRO A 29 -11.97 37.26 -23.97
N SER A 30 -12.60 36.33 -24.68
CA SER A 30 -14.03 36.43 -24.99
C SER A 30 -14.81 35.98 -23.75
N GLY A 31 -15.64 36.88 -23.25
CA GLY A 31 -16.53 36.62 -22.13
C GLY A 31 -17.59 35.58 -22.50
N GLY A 32 -17.73 34.59 -21.64
CA GLY A 32 -18.98 33.87 -21.41
C GLY A 32 -19.41 34.18 -19.99
N ALA A 33 -20.41 35.05 -19.85
CA ALA A 33 -21.06 35.32 -18.59
C ALA A 33 -21.90 34.11 -18.20
N ASP A 34 -21.55 33.43 -17.12
CA ASP A 34 -22.52 32.68 -16.34
C ASP A 34 -22.70 33.41 -15.01
N LYS A 35 -23.82 34.13 -14.92
CA LYS A 35 -24.27 34.76 -13.70
C LYS A 35 -25.19 33.75 -13.01
N ASP A 36 -24.64 33.01 -12.06
CA ASP A 36 -25.45 32.42 -11.00
C ASP A 36 -24.94 32.88 -9.64
N GLY A 37 -25.85 33.47 -8.88
CA GLY A 37 -25.57 34.05 -7.58
C GLY A 37 -25.59 32.97 -6.51
N GLY A 38 -24.44 32.74 -5.86
CA GLY A 38 -24.39 31.85 -4.71
C GLY A 38 -23.05 31.94 -3.99
N LYS A 39 -23.09 32.49 -2.77
CA LYS A 39 -22.11 32.39 -1.65
C LYS A 39 -20.65 32.14 -2.02
N GLU A 40 -19.77 33.07 -1.62
CA GLU A 40 -18.33 32.85 -1.51
C GLU A 40 -18.04 31.48 -0.87
N VAL A 41 -17.62 30.52 -1.68
CA VAL A 41 -17.10 29.25 -1.18
C VAL A 41 -15.72 29.56 -0.60
N PRO A 42 -15.46 29.32 0.69
CA PRO A 42 -14.17 29.62 1.27
C PRO A 42 -13.09 28.87 0.49
N LYS A 43 -12.07 29.63 0.07
CA LYS A 43 -10.90 29.16 -0.71
C LYS A 43 -10.23 28.01 0.07
N VAL A 44 -10.46 26.77 -0.34
CA VAL A 44 -9.81 25.60 0.29
C VAL A 44 -8.33 25.66 -0.04
N LYS A 45 -7.48 25.68 0.99
CA LYS A 45 -6.03 25.55 0.84
C LYS A 45 -5.68 24.07 0.94
N VAL A 46 -5.23 23.49 -0.16
CA VAL A 46 -4.59 22.18 -0.13
C VAL A 46 -3.22 22.38 0.53
N ILE A 47 -3.02 21.73 1.68
CA ILE A 47 -1.74 21.74 2.37
C ILE A 47 -1.00 20.48 1.93
N ASP A 48 0.14 20.66 1.26
CA ASP A 48 0.98 19.59 0.73
C ASP A 48 1.96 19.07 1.78
N ILE A 49 1.45 18.83 2.99
CA ILE A 49 2.20 18.21 4.08
C ILE A 49 1.43 16.98 4.57
N PRO A 50 2.09 15.84 4.82
CA PRO A 50 1.44 14.71 5.46
C PRO A 50 0.96 15.15 6.85
N LEU A 51 -0.36 15.13 7.04
CA LEU A 51 -1.00 15.60 8.28
C LEU A 51 -0.77 14.63 9.44
N THR A 52 -0.52 13.35 9.14
CA THR A 52 -0.17 12.31 10.10
C THR A 52 0.91 11.39 9.52
N GLN A 53 1.79 10.88 10.38
CA GLN A 53 2.62 9.71 10.11
C GLN A 53 2.06 8.59 10.97
N GLU A 54 1.47 7.59 10.32
CA GLU A 54 0.83 6.48 10.99
C GLU A 54 1.67 5.22 10.80
N GLU A 55 2.11 4.64 11.90
CA GLU A 55 2.78 3.35 11.90
C GLU A 55 1.75 2.26 12.22
N TYR A 56 1.51 1.39 11.24
CA TYR A 56 0.60 0.26 11.39
C TYR A 56 1.34 -0.99 11.86
N ALA A 57 0.69 -1.78 12.70
CA ALA A 57 1.25 -3.01 13.25
C ALA A 57 0.16 -4.05 13.52
N PHE A 58 0.53 -5.33 13.44
CA PHE A 58 -0.28 -6.42 13.95
C PHE A 58 -0.05 -6.61 15.45
N GLY A 59 -1.13 -6.56 16.23
CA GLY A 59 -1.09 -6.92 17.64
C GLY A 59 -1.13 -8.44 17.82
N VAL A 60 -0.36 -8.95 18.79
CA VAL A 60 -0.40 -10.35 19.22
C VAL A 60 -0.66 -10.44 20.72
N ASP A 61 -1.15 -11.59 21.18
CA ASP A 61 -1.34 -11.85 22.60
C ASP A 61 0.00 -11.74 23.35
N LYS A 62 0.01 -10.96 24.44
CA LYS A 62 1.18 -10.73 25.29
C LYS A 62 1.74 -12.01 25.90
N ASN A 63 0.93 -13.06 26.01
CA ASN A 63 1.34 -14.34 26.56
C ASN A 63 1.91 -15.31 25.51
N GLN A 64 2.09 -14.87 24.26
CA GLN A 64 2.57 -15.70 23.14
C GLN A 64 3.83 -15.08 22.48
N PRO A 65 4.99 -15.07 23.17
CA PRO A 65 6.22 -14.44 22.64
C PRO A 65 6.76 -15.13 21.38
N GLU A 66 6.56 -16.45 21.23
CA GLU A 66 6.96 -17.18 20.02
C GLU A 66 6.13 -16.75 18.80
N LEU A 67 4.84 -16.44 19.01
CA LEU A 67 3.99 -15.90 17.94
C LEU A 67 4.49 -14.52 17.49
N LEU A 68 4.91 -13.67 18.43
CA LEU A 68 5.51 -12.37 18.10
C LEU A 68 6.76 -12.52 17.22
N GLU A 69 7.64 -13.47 17.56
CA GLU A 69 8.86 -13.73 16.78
C GLU A 69 8.52 -14.18 15.36
N GLU A 70 7.63 -15.17 15.21
CA GLU A 70 7.25 -15.68 13.90
C GLU A 70 6.47 -14.64 13.08
N VAL A 71 5.64 -13.80 13.70
CA VAL A 71 4.96 -12.67 13.02
C VAL A 71 6.00 -11.68 12.49
N ASN A 72 6.97 -11.26 13.31
CA ASN A 72 7.99 -10.31 12.87
C ASN A 72 8.85 -10.88 11.72
N LYS A 73 9.24 -12.14 11.83
CA LYS A 73 9.98 -12.85 10.77
C LYS A 73 9.18 -12.96 9.48
N PHE A 74 7.89 -13.30 9.58
CA PHE A 74 6.98 -13.35 8.45
C PHE A 74 6.82 -11.98 7.78
N VAL A 75 6.56 -10.92 8.56
CA VAL A 75 6.41 -9.55 8.05
C VAL A 75 7.68 -9.08 7.36
N ALA A 76 8.86 -9.34 7.93
CA ALA A 76 10.14 -9.03 7.29
C ALA A 76 10.28 -9.76 5.95
N LYS A 77 9.97 -11.06 5.93
CA LYS A 77 10.03 -11.88 4.72
C LYS A 77 9.13 -11.35 3.60
N ILE A 78 7.84 -11.09 3.87
CA ILE A 78 6.91 -10.64 2.82
C ILE A 78 7.23 -9.24 2.30
N LYS A 79 7.91 -8.41 3.11
CA LYS A 79 8.43 -7.11 2.67
C LYS A 79 9.67 -7.28 1.79
N GLU A 80 10.57 -8.21 2.13
CA GLU A 80 11.78 -8.48 1.37
C GLU A 80 11.50 -9.16 0.02
N ASP A 81 10.57 -10.11 -0.02
CA ASP A 81 10.26 -10.90 -1.22
C ASP A 81 9.22 -10.24 -2.16
N GLY A 82 8.72 -9.07 -1.79
CA GLY A 82 7.75 -8.28 -2.57
C GLY A 82 6.31 -8.77 -2.47
N THR A 83 6.02 -9.79 -1.67
CA THR A 83 4.64 -10.26 -1.45
C THR A 83 3.76 -9.18 -0.83
N PHE A 84 4.31 -8.35 0.07
CA PHE A 84 3.57 -7.23 0.66
C PHE A 84 3.15 -6.22 -0.42
N ASP A 85 4.06 -5.85 -1.32
CA ASP A 85 3.76 -4.94 -2.43
C ASP A 85 2.71 -5.54 -3.38
N GLN A 86 2.76 -6.85 -3.63
CA GLN A 86 1.75 -7.55 -4.41
C GLN A 86 0.35 -7.46 -3.76
N ILE A 87 0.26 -7.59 -2.43
CA ILE A 87 -1.01 -7.41 -1.72
C ILE A 87 -1.51 -5.99 -1.89
N LEU A 88 -0.67 -4.97 -1.67
CA LEU A 88 -1.06 -3.56 -1.83
C LEU A 88 -1.57 -3.26 -3.24
N ASN A 89 -0.95 -3.86 -4.25
CA ASN A 89 -1.36 -3.70 -5.65
C ASN A 89 -2.74 -4.30 -5.94
N ASN A 90 -3.19 -5.33 -5.21
CA ASN A 90 -4.55 -5.87 -5.36
C ASN A 90 -5.64 -4.86 -4.98
N TYR A 91 -5.29 -3.84 -4.16
CA TYR A 91 -6.23 -2.84 -3.63
C TYR A 91 -5.96 -1.43 -4.15
N SER A 92 -5.08 -1.29 -5.14
CA SER A 92 -4.72 0.00 -5.74
C SER A 92 -5.23 0.07 -7.18
N GLY A 93 -5.85 1.19 -7.57
CA GLY A 93 -6.31 1.43 -8.94
C GLY A 93 -7.21 0.30 -9.47
N ASP A 94 -6.71 -0.41 -10.48
CA ASP A 94 -7.43 -1.46 -11.21
C ASP A 94 -7.17 -2.88 -10.63
N GLY A 95 -6.56 -2.96 -9.44
CA GLY A 95 -6.24 -4.22 -8.77
C GLY A 95 -7.47 -5.09 -8.48
N GLU A 96 -7.25 -6.41 -8.34
CA GLU A 96 -8.29 -7.38 -8.01
C GLU A 96 -8.14 -7.89 -6.57
N PRO A 97 -9.01 -7.46 -5.64
CA PRO A 97 -9.03 -7.95 -4.26
C PRO A 97 -9.20 -9.47 -4.15
N LYS A 98 -8.38 -10.13 -3.33
CA LYS A 98 -8.51 -11.57 -3.12
C LYS A 98 -9.38 -11.88 -1.91
N ALA A 99 -10.27 -12.85 -2.10
CA ALA A 99 -11.12 -13.32 -1.04
C ALA A 99 -10.36 -14.25 -0.09
N VAL A 100 -10.56 -14.05 1.20
CA VAL A 100 -10.04 -14.87 2.29
C VAL A 100 -11.21 -15.60 2.94
N THR A 101 -11.04 -16.91 3.14
CA THR A 101 -12.05 -17.75 3.79
C THR A 101 -11.63 -17.97 5.23
N SER A 102 -12.51 -17.61 6.16
CA SER A 102 -12.32 -17.92 7.57
C SER A 102 -12.84 -19.32 7.88
N ALA A 103 -12.03 -20.14 8.56
CA ALA A 103 -12.55 -21.33 9.22
C ALA A 103 -13.48 -20.92 10.38
N LYS A 104 -14.32 -21.88 10.81
CA LYS A 104 -15.05 -21.74 12.07
C LYS A 104 -14.08 -21.88 13.23
N LEU A 105 -14.20 -21.00 14.23
CA LEU A 105 -13.44 -21.10 15.46
C LEU A 105 -13.70 -22.44 16.16
N ASP A 106 -12.62 -23.14 16.46
CA ASP A 106 -12.59 -24.45 17.12
C ASP A 106 -11.44 -24.49 18.13
N ASN A 107 -11.77 -24.34 19.40
CA ASN A 107 -10.80 -24.31 20.51
C ASN A 107 -10.09 -25.66 20.74
N THR A 108 -10.43 -26.72 19.99
CA THR A 108 -9.74 -28.01 20.03
C THR A 108 -8.66 -28.15 18.96
N LYS A 109 -8.59 -27.20 18.02
CA LYS A 109 -7.61 -27.16 16.94
C LYS A 109 -6.58 -26.07 17.18
N ASP A 110 -5.42 -26.25 16.57
CA ASP A 110 -4.40 -25.21 16.52
C ASP A 110 -4.70 -24.24 15.34
N GLN A 111 -5.49 -23.21 15.62
CA GLN A 111 -5.89 -22.19 14.64
C GLN A 111 -5.17 -20.85 14.91
N LEU A 112 -4.92 -20.09 13.85
CA LEU A 112 -4.60 -18.66 14.01
C LEU A 112 -5.92 -17.91 14.18
N VAL A 113 -6.22 -17.46 15.40
CA VAL A 113 -7.39 -16.63 15.66
C VAL A 113 -7.07 -15.17 15.32
N VAL A 114 -7.84 -14.58 14.41
CA VAL A 114 -7.64 -13.22 13.92
C VAL A 114 -8.79 -12.34 14.42
N ALA A 115 -8.50 -11.45 15.36
CA ALA A 115 -9.46 -10.46 15.83
C ALA A 115 -9.53 -9.29 14.85
N THR A 116 -10.72 -8.97 14.32
CA THR A 116 -10.89 -7.90 13.32
C THR A 116 -12.28 -7.26 13.39
N ASN A 117 -12.38 -5.96 13.17
CA ASN A 117 -13.66 -5.24 12.97
C ASN A 117 -14.32 -5.57 11.61
N ALA A 118 -13.53 -6.01 10.62
CA ALA A 118 -13.90 -6.31 9.24
C ALA A 118 -14.96 -5.38 8.61
N ALA A 119 -14.77 -4.07 8.73
CA ALA A 119 -15.69 -3.05 8.20
C ALA A 119 -15.00 -1.81 7.62
N PHE A 120 -13.71 -1.90 7.28
CA PHE A 120 -12.89 -0.78 6.85
C PHE A 120 -12.18 -1.09 5.53
N GLU A 121 -12.82 -0.74 4.41
CA GLU A 121 -12.18 -0.86 3.10
C GLU A 121 -11.04 0.17 2.93
N PRO A 122 -9.90 -0.20 2.33
CA PRO A 122 -9.57 -1.49 1.71
C PRO A 122 -8.79 -2.47 2.62
N PHE A 123 -8.70 -2.22 3.92
CA PHE A 123 -7.80 -2.91 4.84
C PHE A 123 -8.40 -4.23 5.37
N GLU A 124 -9.62 -4.20 5.89
CA GLU A 124 -10.29 -5.37 6.44
C GLU A 124 -11.80 -5.21 6.34
N TYR A 125 -12.44 -6.06 5.54
CA TYR A 125 -13.89 -5.96 5.31
C TYR A 125 -14.50 -7.28 4.86
N THR A 126 -15.83 -7.37 4.91
CA THR A 126 -16.58 -8.54 4.45
C THR A 126 -17.42 -8.20 3.21
N LYS A 127 -17.51 -9.17 2.28
CA LYS A 127 -18.49 -9.16 1.17
C LYS A 127 -19.13 -10.55 1.13
N GLY A 128 -20.40 -10.62 1.55
CA GLY A 128 -21.08 -11.90 1.75
C GLY A 128 -20.47 -12.68 2.91
N ASP A 129 -20.09 -13.93 2.66
CA ASP A 129 -19.48 -14.84 3.63
C ASP A 129 -17.95 -14.82 3.62
N LYS A 130 -17.34 -13.94 2.82
CA LYS A 130 -15.88 -13.87 2.64
C LYS A 130 -15.32 -12.58 3.19
N TYR A 131 -14.07 -12.68 3.65
CA TYR A 131 -13.26 -11.56 4.07
C TYR A 131 -12.41 -11.09 2.90
N TYR A 132 -12.11 -9.80 2.89
CA TYR A 132 -11.28 -9.13 1.91
C TYR A 132 -10.48 -8.04 2.61
N GLY A 133 -9.43 -7.58 1.95
CA GLY A 133 -8.62 -6.47 2.40
C GLY A 133 -7.16 -6.86 2.61
N ILE A 134 -6.32 -5.83 2.66
CA ILE A 134 -4.88 -5.95 2.85
C ILE A 134 -4.56 -6.77 4.11
N ASP A 135 -5.20 -6.45 5.23
CA ASP A 135 -4.95 -7.11 6.52
C ASP A 135 -5.40 -8.58 6.49
N MET A 136 -6.50 -8.86 5.79
CA MET A 136 -7.03 -10.23 5.67
C MET A 136 -6.12 -11.12 4.82
N GLU A 137 -5.59 -10.61 3.70
CA GLU A 137 -4.62 -11.35 2.88
C GLU A 137 -3.32 -11.61 3.64
N ILE A 138 -2.83 -10.63 4.41
CA ILE A 138 -1.64 -10.80 5.25
C ILE A 138 -1.90 -11.85 6.34
N ALA A 139 -3.05 -11.81 7.02
CA ALA A 139 -3.41 -12.77 8.06
C ALA A 139 -3.53 -14.20 7.52
N GLU A 140 -4.07 -14.37 6.32
CA GLU A 140 -4.16 -15.67 5.65
C GLU A 140 -2.78 -16.24 5.28
N LEU A 141 -1.87 -15.38 4.80
CA LEU A 141 -0.50 -15.80 4.52
C LEU A 141 0.29 -16.09 5.79
N LEU A 142 0.06 -15.35 6.88
CA LEU A 142 0.62 -15.66 8.19
C LEU A 142 0.14 -17.03 8.69
N ALA A 143 -1.16 -17.32 8.56
CA ALA A 143 -1.71 -18.63 8.92
C ALA A 143 -0.99 -19.76 8.16
N LYS A 144 -0.79 -19.59 6.84
CA LYS A 144 -0.01 -20.53 6.01
C LYS A 144 1.44 -20.66 6.44
N HIS A 145 2.10 -19.55 6.76
CA HIS A 145 3.48 -19.54 7.27
C HIS A 145 3.60 -20.34 8.57
N LEU A 146 2.59 -20.24 9.44
CA LEU A 146 2.50 -21.00 10.70
C LEU A 146 1.99 -22.44 10.53
N GLY A 147 1.57 -22.83 9.32
CA GLY A 147 0.97 -24.14 9.06
C GLY A 147 -0.43 -24.33 9.67
N LYS A 148 -1.17 -23.24 9.90
CA LYS A 148 -2.50 -23.21 10.53
C LYS A 148 -3.59 -22.81 9.54
N GLU A 149 -4.84 -23.11 9.88
CA GLU A 149 -6.00 -22.42 9.31
C GLU A 149 -6.29 -21.13 10.09
N SER A 150 -6.80 -20.12 9.41
CA SER A 150 -7.24 -18.86 10.02
C SER A 150 -8.70 -18.96 10.49
N ALA A 151 -8.99 -18.43 11.67
CA ALA A 151 -10.35 -18.26 12.18
C ALA A 151 -10.56 -16.80 12.61
N CYS A 152 -11.36 -16.07 11.84
CA CYS A 152 -11.67 -14.67 12.08
C CYS A 152 -12.74 -14.55 13.18
N ALA A 153 -12.49 -13.67 14.14
CA ALA A 153 -13.42 -13.31 15.20
C ALA A 153 -13.66 -11.80 15.15
N GLN A 154 -14.92 -11.40 15.13
CA GLN A 154 -15.26 -9.98 15.12
C GLN A 154 -14.85 -9.35 16.47
N ALA A 155 -14.12 -8.24 16.42
CA ALA A 155 -13.65 -7.49 17.59
C ALA A 155 -14.39 -6.15 17.75
#